data_AF-A0A9W8K4M3-F1
#
_entry.id   AF-A0A9W8K4M3-F1
#
_cell.length_a   1.000
_cell.length_b   1.000
_cell.length_c   1.000
_cell.angle_alpha   90.00
_cell.angle_beta   90.00
_cell.angle_gamma   90.00
#
_symmetry.space_group_name_H-M   'P 1'
#
loop_
_entity.id
_entity.type
_entity.pdbx_description
1 polymer ?
#
loop_
_entity_poly.entity_id
_entity_poly.type
_entity_poly.pdbx_seq_one_letter_code
_entity_poly.pdbx_strand_id
1 'polypeptide(L)'
;MPDDFFRADGPKGNEGVDVVIQAHPVQPGRNLGRVNSFTFDPTSSDFSTGCLLYENFINQTVKPLYPNPTGQLRRALNANLDFFFLGTNGTFDGCTQIFPYGRD
;
A
#
# COMPACT_ATOMS: atom_id res chain seq x y z
N MET A 1 -20.47 12.78 16.18
CA MET A 1 -21.14 12.71 14.86
C MET A 1 -22.14 13.86 14.80
N PRO A 2 -22.51 14.38 13.62
CA PRO A 2 -23.60 15.35 13.51
C PRO A 2 -24.86 14.88 14.25
N ASP A 3 -25.73 15.82 14.63
CA ASP A 3 -27.04 15.45 15.18
C ASP A 3 -27.79 14.60 14.15
N ASP A 4 -28.44 13.54 14.63
CA ASP A 4 -29.14 12.54 13.82
C ASP A 4 -28.27 11.86 12.75
N PHE A 5 -26.97 11.70 13.02
CA PHE A 5 -26.08 11.02 12.10
C PHE A 5 -26.29 9.50 12.11
N PHE A 6 -26.53 8.96 10.92
CA PHE A 6 -26.47 7.54 10.63
C PHE A 6 -25.19 7.23 9.86
N ARG A 7 -24.54 6.12 10.22
CA ARG A 7 -23.49 5.55 9.38
C ARG A 7 -24.05 5.18 8.00
N ALA A 8 -23.16 5.01 7.02
CA ALA A 8 -23.52 4.51 5.70
C ALA A 8 -24.31 3.20 5.79
N ASP A 9 -25.20 2.99 4.82
CA ASP A 9 -26.10 1.84 4.71
C ASP A 9 -25.42 0.54 4.22
N GLY A 10 -24.09 0.48 4.27
CA GLY A 10 -23.31 -0.70 3.94
C GLY A 10 -21.80 -0.47 4.15
N PRO A 11 -20.97 -1.52 3.97
CA PRO A 11 -19.53 -1.36 3.90
C PRO A 11 -19.17 -0.43 2.73
N LYS A 12 -18.27 0.52 2.98
CA LYS A 12 -17.71 1.44 1.97
C LYS A 12 -16.19 1.41 2.10
N GLY A 13 -15.50 1.65 1.00
CA GLY A 13 -14.05 1.74 0.92
C GLY A 13 -13.63 2.97 0.15
N ASN A 14 -13.16 2.76 -1.09
CA ASN A 14 -12.57 3.77 -1.96
C ASN A 14 -13.44 4.09 -3.18
N GLU A 15 -14.75 3.83 -3.14
CA GLU A 15 -15.64 4.14 -4.25
C GLU A 15 -15.57 5.63 -4.61
N GLY A 16 -15.43 5.94 -5.90
CA GLY A 16 -15.26 7.31 -6.41
C GLY A 16 -13.83 7.84 -6.37
N VAL A 17 -12.83 7.02 -5.99
CA VAL A 17 -11.42 7.43 -6.04
C VAL A 17 -10.95 7.80 -7.46
N ASP A 18 -11.52 7.16 -8.48
CA ASP A 18 -11.27 7.43 -9.89
C ASP A 18 -11.64 8.86 -10.28
N VAL A 19 -12.74 9.41 -9.75
CA VAL A 19 -13.15 10.80 -9.98
C VAL A 19 -12.09 11.77 -9.49
N VAL A 20 -11.50 11.50 -8.32
CA VAL A 20 -10.43 12.33 -7.74
C VAL A 20 -9.14 12.23 -8.56
N ILE A 21 -8.75 11.01 -8.94
CA ILE A 21 -7.55 10.75 -9.76
C ILE A 21 -7.67 11.43 -11.13
N GLN A 22 -8.84 11.35 -11.76
CA GLN A 22 -9.09 11.89 -13.10
C GLN A 22 -9.28 13.40 -13.13
N ALA A 23 -9.69 14.02 -12.01
CA ALA A 23 -9.86 15.47 -11.95
C ALA A 23 -8.54 16.20 -12.23
N HIS A 24 -7.44 15.73 -11.64
CA HIS A 24 -6.09 16.26 -11.87
C HIS A 24 -5.07 15.11 -11.80
N PRO A 25 -4.78 14.42 -12.93
CA PRO A 25 -3.82 13.33 -12.94
C PRO A 25 -2.42 13.81 -12.54
N VAL A 26 -1.81 13.13 -11.58
CA VAL A 26 -0.47 13.45 -11.06
C VAL A 26 0.39 12.19 -11.06
N GLN A 27 1.63 12.32 -11.54
CA GLN A 27 2.62 11.25 -11.45
C GLN A 27 3.23 11.20 -10.04
N PRO A 28 3.62 10.02 -9.51
CA PRO A 28 4.29 9.95 -8.23
C PRO A 28 5.69 10.59 -8.28
N GLY A 29 6.10 11.26 -7.21
CA GLY A 29 7.41 11.91 -7.19
C GLY A 29 7.67 12.71 -5.92
N ARG A 30 8.78 13.46 -5.92
CA ARG A 30 9.22 14.26 -4.77
C ARG A 30 9.92 15.55 -5.20
N ASN A 31 9.98 16.52 -4.29
CA ASN A 31 10.89 17.65 -4.43
C ASN A 31 12.34 17.23 -4.13
N LEU A 32 13.30 17.78 -4.86
CA LEU A 32 14.73 17.52 -4.67
C LEU A 32 15.41 18.63 -3.85
N GLY A 33 15.06 18.70 -2.57
CA GLY A 33 15.73 19.57 -1.59
C GLY A 33 15.44 21.07 -1.74
N ARG A 34 14.54 21.47 -2.64
CA ARG A 34 14.10 22.87 -2.80
C ARG A 34 12.63 22.97 -3.21
N VAL A 35 12.04 24.15 -3.03
CA VAL A 35 10.69 24.44 -3.52
C VAL A 35 10.66 24.42 -5.05
N ASN A 36 9.49 24.11 -5.64
CA ASN A 36 9.28 24.08 -7.09
C ASN A 36 10.28 23.16 -7.83
N SER A 37 10.54 21.97 -7.29
CA SER A 37 11.50 21.00 -7.87
C SER A 37 10.93 19.59 -7.95
N PHE A 38 9.62 19.50 -8.18
CA PHE A 38 8.95 18.22 -8.29
C PHE A 38 9.61 17.41 -9.39
N THR A 39 10.08 16.23 -9.03
CA THR A 39 10.74 15.29 -9.92
C THR A 39 9.98 13.98 -9.84
N PHE A 40 9.51 13.51 -11.00
CA PHE A 40 8.87 12.21 -11.17
C PHE A 40 9.81 11.09 -10.69
N ASP A 41 9.27 10.13 -9.93
CA ASP A 41 9.99 8.93 -9.53
C ASP A 41 9.51 7.73 -10.36
N PRO A 42 10.28 7.29 -11.37
CA PRO A 42 9.89 6.17 -12.23
C PRO A 42 9.90 4.81 -11.52
N THR A 43 10.42 4.73 -10.30
CA THR A 43 10.44 3.49 -9.51
C THR A 43 9.25 3.38 -8.55
N SER A 44 8.52 4.48 -8.34
CA SER A 44 7.29 4.47 -7.57
C SER A 44 6.18 3.76 -8.34
N SER A 45 5.35 3.01 -7.62
CA SER A 45 4.06 2.56 -8.13
C SER A 45 3.12 3.75 -8.35
N ASP A 46 2.11 3.53 -9.19
CA ASP A 46 0.97 4.40 -9.44
C ASP A 46 -0.34 3.61 -9.35
N PHE A 47 -1.46 4.23 -9.72
CA PHE A 47 -2.78 3.59 -9.67
C PHE A 47 -2.97 2.46 -10.70
N SER A 48 -2.08 2.32 -11.69
CA SER A 48 -2.10 1.21 -12.66
C SER A 48 -1.25 0.01 -12.22
N THR A 49 -0.44 0.17 -11.17
CA THR A 49 0.57 -0.81 -10.74
C THR A 49 0.38 -1.21 -9.26
N GLY A 50 -0.85 -1.54 -8.87
CA GLY A 50 -1.21 -1.90 -7.48
C GLY A 50 -0.36 -3.02 -6.86
N CYS A 51 0.01 -4.04 -7.63
CA CYS A 51 0.90 -5.10 -7.12
C CYS A 51 2.33 -4.61 -6.87
N LEU A 52 2.83 -3.66 -7.67
CA LEU A 52 4.13 -3.02 -7.42
C LEU A 52 4.09 -2.20 -6.12
N LEU A 53 2.97 -1.54 -5.82
CA LEU A 53 2.78 -0.85 -4.53
C LEU A 53 2.91 -1.83 -3.35
N TYR A 54 2.24 -2.98 -3.43
CA TYR A 54 2.33 -4.05 -2.43
C TYR A 54 3.77 -4.57 -2.27
N GLU A 55 4.43 -4.89 -3.37
CA GLU A 55 5.81 -5.38 -3.37
C GLU A 55 6.78 -4.35 -2.78
N ASN A 56 6.65 -3.08 -3.17
CA ASN A 56 7.47 -1.99 -2.65
C ASN A 56 7.23 -1.75 -1.16
N PHE A 57 5.98 -1.82 -0.69
CA PHE A 57 5.69 -1.71 0.73
C PHE A 57 6.43 -2.80 1.53
N ILE A 58 6.36 -4.05 1.09
CA ILE A 58 7.06 -5.13 1.80
C ILE A 58 8.58 -4.99 1.69
N ASN A 59 9.12 -4.82 0.49
CA ASN A 59 10.56 -4.90 0.25
C ASN A 59 11.32 -3.62 0.63
N GLN A 60 10.69 -2.46 0.50
CA GLN A 60 11.32 -1.16 0.73
C GLN A 60 10.88 -0.50 2.04
N THR A 61 9.74 -0.90 2.62
CA THR A 61 9.27 -0.35 3.90
C THR A 61 9.39 -1.37 5.03
N VAL A 62 8.75 -2.53 4.93
CA VAL A 62 8.73 -3.52 6.02
C VAL A 62 10.10 -4.16 6.23
N LYS A 63 10.74 -4.64 5.16
CA LYS A 63 12.01 -5.36 5.25
C LYS A 63 13.15 -4.50 5.82
N PRO A 64 13.32 -3.21 5.45
CA PRO A 64 14.35 -2.39 6.08
C PRO A 64 14.10 -2.07 7.56
N LEU A 65 12.82 -2.03 8.00
CA LEU A 65 12.48 -1.86 9.41
C LEU A 65 12.79 -3.12 10.25
N TYR A 66 12.64 -4.29 9.63
CA TYR A 66 12.91 -5.59 10.25
C TYR A 66 13.86 -6.40 9.37
N PRO A 67 15.15 -6.05 9.30
CA PRO A 67 16.05 -6.65 8.31
C PRO A 67 16.40 -8.11 8.60
N ASN A 68 16.37 -8.53 9.87
CA ASN A 68 16.68 -9.90 10.28
C ASN A 68 15.88 -10.32 11.52
N PRO A 69 14.54 -10.43 11.44
CA PRO A 69 13.71 -10.79 12.57
C PRO A 69 13.89 -12.27 12.89
N THR A 70 13.92 -12.60 14.18
CA THR A 70 14.05 -13.98 14.66
C THR A 70 12.93 -14.33 15.63
N GLY A 71 12.80 -15.63 15.94
CA GLY A 71 11.87 -16.12 16.96
C GLY A 71 10.44 -15.62 16.76
N GLN A 72 9.89 -15.01 17.82
CA GLN A 72 8.50 -14.55 17.84
C GLN A 72 8.23 -13.40 16.85
N LEU A 73 9.20 -12.51 16.64
CA LEU A 73 9.02 -11.38 15.73
C LEU A 73 8.87 -11.86 14.29
N ARG A 74 9.67 -12.84 13.85
CA ARG A 74 9.56 -13.41 12.50
C ARG A 74 8.18 -14.04 12.27
N ARG A 75 7.71 -14.85 13.23
CA ARG A 75 6.39 -15.50 13.16
C ARG A 75 5.25 -14.47 13.11
N ALA A 76 5.34 -13.44 13.96
CA ALA A 76 4.38 -12.35 13.98
C ALA A 76 4.37 -11.58 12.66
N LEU A 77 5.54 -11.27 12.09
CA LEU A 77 5.65 -10.60 10.80
C LEU A 77 5.06 -11.44 9.67
N ASN A 78 5.39 -12.73 9.59
CA ASN A 78 4.80 -13.63 8.59
C ASN A 78 3.27 -13.65 8.68
N ALA A 79 2.71 -13.89 9.86
CA ALA A 79 1.26 -13.93 10.06
C ALA A 79 0.57 -12.60 9.68
N ASN A 80 1.15 -11.45 10.05
CA ASN A 80 0.57 -10.16 9.69
C ASN A 80 0.72 -9.83 8.19
N LEU A 81 1.80 -10.29 7.54
CA LEU A 81 1.98 -10.14 6.10
C LEU A 81 1.02 -11.02 5.31
N ASP A 82 0.64 -12.20 5.83
CA ASP A 82 -0.44 -13.01 5.28
C ASP A 82 -1.77 -12.26 5.35
N PHE A 83 -2.13 -11.71 6.52
CA PHE A 83 -3.35 -10.90 6.66
C PHE A 83 -3.35 -9.65 5.77
N PHE A 84 -2.22 -8.98 5.64
CA PHE A 84 -2.06 -7.83 4.75
C PHE A 84 -2.26 -8.21 3.28
N PHE A 85 -1.71 -9.35 2.85
CA PHE A 85 -1.91 -9.85 1.49
C PHE A 85 -3.38 -10.18 1.19
N LEU A 86 -4.12 -10.75 2.14
CA LEU A 86 -5.55 -11.03 1.97
C LEU A 86 -6.36 -9.76 1.62
N GLY A 87 -6.13 -8.67 2.36
CA GLY A 87 -6.80 -7.39 2.06
C GLY A 87 -6.33 -6.76 0.75
N THR A 88 -5.04 -6.86 0.46
CA THR A 88 -4.43 -6.31 -0.76
C THR A 88 -4.94 -7.03 -2.01
N ASN A 89 -4.95 -8.37 -2.00
CA ASN A 89 -5.37 -9.16 -3.14
C ASN A 89 -6.87 -8.97 -3.43
N GLY A 90 -7.70 -8.74 -2.40
CA GLY A 90 -9.10 -8.35 -2.61
C GLY A 90 -9.30 -6.93 -3.15
N THR A 91 -8.24 -6.10 -3.21
CA THR A 91 -8.29 -4.72 -3.72
C THR A 91 -7.68 -4.59 -5.11
N PHE A 92 -6.52 -5.23 -5.36
CA PHE A 92 -5.74 -5.05 -6.59
C PHE A 92 -5.74 -6.27 -7.52
N ASP A 93 -6.51 -7.33 -7.20
CA ASP A 93 -6.73 -8.57 -7.97
C ASP A 93 -5.54 -9.08 -8.81
N GLY A 94 -4.98 -10.23 -8.40
CA GLY A 94 -3.96 -10.93 -9.20
C GLY A 94 -2.52 -10.66 -8.78
N CYS A 95 -2.31 -10.05 -7.61
CA CYS A 95 -0.98 -9.94 -7.03
C CYS A 95 -0.48 -11.30 -6.52
N THR A 96 0.83 -11.52 -6.57
CA THR A 96 1.46 -12.71 -6.00
C THR A 96 2.01 -12.40 -4.61
N GLN A 97 1.67 -13.22 -3.63
CA GLN A 97 2.18 -13.05 -2.27
C GLN A 97 3.70 -13.24 -2.22
N ILE A 98 4.40 -12.32 -1.57
CA ILE A 98 5.84 -12.41 -1.33
C ILE A 98 6.16 -12.66 0.15
N PHE A 99 7.26 -13.38 0.39
CA PHE A 99 7.64 -13.90 1.69
C PHE A 99 9.03 -13.40 2.09
N PRO A 100 9.16 -12.17 2.63
CA PRO A 100 10.45 -11.53 2.87
C PRO A 100 11.33 -12.27 3.88
N TYR A 101 10.73 -13.12 4.73
CA TYR A 101 11.41 -13.90 5.77
C TYR A 101 11.25 -15.42 5.59
N GLY A 102 10.91 -15.86 4.38
CA GLY A 102 10.62 -17.25 4.03
C GLY A 102 9.19 -17.67 4.39
N ARG A 103 8.86 -18.92 4.05
CA ARG A 103 7.61 -19.59 4.45
C ARG A 103 7.89 -20.41 5.71
N ASP A 104 6.89 -20.50 6.59
CA ASP A 104 6.90 -21.46 7.70
C ASP A 104 6.37 -22.83 7.23
#